data_AF-F3FX00-F1
#
_entry.id   AF-F3FX00-F1
#
_cell.length_a   1.000
_cell.length_b   1.000
_cell.length_c   1.000
_cell.angle_alpha   90.00
_cell.angle_beta   90.00
_cell.angle_gamma   90.00
#
_symmetry.space_group_name_H-M   'P 1'
#
loop_
_entity.id
_entity.type
_entity.pdbx_description
1 polymer ?
#
loop_
_entity_poly.entity_id
_entity_poly.type
_entity_poly.pdbx_seq_one_letter_code
_entity_poly.pdbx_strand_id
1 'polypeptide(L)' 'KRLKPALQAKALQAAWVQALDTLPDGQKPVRVFYDSTNNPEAEIALNNALHDLNKDGHGLELGNVEEGYDIGRRLGNT' A
#
# COMPACT_ATOMS: atom_id res chain seq x y z
N LYS A 1 -17.13 9.39 9.52
CA LYS A 1 -17.21 8.05 10.18
C LYS A 1 -16.19 7.15 9.49
N ARG A 2 -15.25 6.52 10.23
CA ARG A 2 -14.26 5.61 9.63
C ARG A 2 -14.97 4.39 9.02
N LEU A 3 -14.48 3.94 7.87
CA LEU A 3 -14.93 2.70 7.25
C LEU A 3 -14.51 1.50 8.11
N LYS A 4 -15.23 0.38 8.00
CA LYS A 4 -14.77 -0.90 8.59
C LYS A 4 -13.46 -1.33 7.91
N PRO A 5 -12.54 -2.03 8.61
CA PRO A 5 -11.23 -2.40 8.05
C PRO A 5 -11.28 -3.09 6.68
N ALA A 6 -12.20 -4.05 6.49
CA ALA A 6 -12.37 -4.72 5.19
C ALA A 6 -12.82 -3.77 4.07
N LEU A 7 -13.63 -2.76 4.39
CA LEU A 7 -14.04 -1.75 3.42
C LEU A 7 -12.92 -0.76 3.10
N GLN A 8 -12.03 -0.47 4.07
CA GLN A 8 -10.83 0.33 3.84
C GLN A 8 -9.86 -0.39 2.90
N ALA A 9 -9.56 -1.67 3.17
CA ALA A 9 -8.69 -2.46 2.30
C ALA A 9 -9.23 -2.53 0.86
N LYS A 10 -10.54 -2.76 0.68
CA LYS A 10 -11.17 -2.77 -0.64
C LYS A 10 -11.10 -1.41 -1.34
N ALA A 11 -11.29 -0.32 -0.61
CA ALA A 11 -11.15 1.03 -1.17
C ALA A 11 -9.70 1.32 -1.59
N LEU A 12 -8.72 0.88 -0.80
CA LEU A 12 -7.30 0.99 -1.13
C LEU A 12 -6.92 0.15 -2.35
N GLN A 13 -7.44 -1.07 -2.48
CA GLN A 13 -7.25 -1.90 -3.68
C GLN A 13 -7.75 -1.19 -4.94
N ALA A 14 -8.98 -0.67 -4.90
CA ALA A 14 -9.57 0.02 -6.03
C ALA A 14 -8.77 1.28 -6.42
N ALA A 15 -8.37 2.07 -5.42
CA ALA A 15 -7.56 3.26 -5.64
C ALA A 15 -6.16 2.92 -6.18
N TRP A 16 -5.56 1.81 -5.72
CA TRP A 16 -4.28 1.33 -6.20
C TRP A 16 -4.34 0.92 -7.67
N VAL A 17 -5.32 0.10 -8.05
CA VAL A 17 -5.52 -0.30 -9.46
C VAL A 17 -5.75 0.93 -10.33
N GLN A 18 -6.58 1.87 -9.88
CA GLN A 18 -6.79 3.13 -10.60
C GLN A 18 -5.48 3.92 -10.78
N ALA A 19 -4.59 3.91 -9.78
CA ALA A 19 -3.28 4.56 -9.91
C ALA A 19 -2.38 3.82 -10.92
N LEU A 20 -2.39 2.48 -10.93
CA LEU A 20 -1.65 1.69 -11.92
C LEU A 20 -2.08 2.01 -13.35
N ASP A 21 -3.39 2.19 -13.58
CA ASP A 21 -3.95 2.53 -14.88
C ASP A 21 -3.51 3.91 -15.40
N THR A 22 -2.93 4.76 -14.54
CA THR A 22 -2.36 6.06 -14.95
C THR A 22 -0.89 6.00 -15.36
N LEU A 23 -0.23 4.85 -15.17
CA LEU A 23 1.16 4.70 -15.54
C LEU A 23 1.32 4.58 -17.07
N PRO A 24 2.46 5.04 -17.63
CA PRO A 24 2.77 4.79 -19.03
C PRO A 24 2.85 3.29 -19.32
N ASP A 25 2.51 2.90 -20.55
CA ASP A 25 2.51 1.50 -20.97
C ASP A 25 3.83 0.79 -20.64
N GLY A 26 3.71 -0.41 -20.06
CA GLY A 26 4.84 -1.24 -19.66
C GLY A 26 5.55 -0.80 -18.37
N GLN A 27 5.13 0.29 -17.73
CA GLN A 27 5.64 0.66 -16.41
C GLN A 27 4.86 -0.01 -15.29
N LYS A 28 5.58 -0.37 -14.23
CA LYS A 28 5.00 -0.91 -12.99
C LYS A 28 5.72 -0.30 -11.79
N PRO A 29 5.00 -0.02 -10.70
CA PRO A 29 5.66 0.38 -9.47
C PRO A 29 6.46 -0.81 -8.94
N VAL A 30 7.67 -0.53 -8.47
CA VAL A 30 8.53 -1.52 -7.80
C VAL A 30 8.59 -1.31 -6.30
N ARG A 31 8.10 -0.16 -5.82
CA ARG A 31 8.17 0.23 -4.42
C ARG A 31 6.99 1.12 -4.04
N VAL A 32 6.47 0.92 -2.83
CA VAL A 32 5.48 1.76 -2.18
C VAL A 32 6.10 2.47 -0.98
N PHE A 33 5.84 3.77 -0.90
CA PHE A 33 6.22 4.60 0.24
C PHE A 33 4.97 4.90 1.05
N TYR A 34 5.03 4.66 2.35
CA TYR A 34 3.90 4.88 3.25
C TYR A 34 4.38 5.42 4.59
N ASP A 35 3.48 6.00 5.37
CA ASP A 35 3.76 6.52 6.70
C ASP A 35 2.84 5.84 7.71
N SER A 36 3.41 5.03 8.60
CA SER A 36 2.67 4.37 9.68
C SER A 36 2.56 5.23 10.95
N THR A 37 3.17 6.42 10.98
CA THR A 37 3.20 7.31 12.15
C THR A 37 1.78 7.59 12.66
N ASN A 38 1.52 7.18 13.90
CA ASN A 38 0.22 7.33 14.56
C ASN A 38 -0.96 6.71 13.81
N ASN A 39 -0.72 5.79 12.85
CA ASN A 39 -1.78 5.21 12.02
C ASN A 39 -1.57 3.72 11.69
N PRO A 40 -1.46 2.85 12.71
CA PRO A 40 -1.26 1.40 12.50
C PRO A 40 -2.45 0.74 11.78
N GLU A 41 -3.66 1.27 11.91
CA GLU A 41 -4.84 0.76 11.21
C GLU A 41 -4.69 0.92 9.68
N ALA A 42 -4.13 2.04 9.22
CA ALA A 42 -3.90 2.26 7.79
C ALA A 42 -2.77 1.38 7.25
N GLU A 43 -1.71 1.13 8.03
CA GLU A 43 -0.65 0.17 7.67
C GLU A 43 -1.25 -1.23 7.45
N ILE A 44 -2.09 -1.70 8.37
CA ILE A 44 -2.75 -3.01 8.26
C ILE A 44 -3.65 -3.06 7.01
N ALA A 45 -4.45 -2.02 6.77
CA ALA A 45 -5.34 -1.96 5.62
C ALA A 45 -4.56 -1.94 4.29
N LEU A 46 -3.46 -1.19 4.23
CA LEU A 46 -2.57 -1.13 3.07
C LEU A 46 -1.87 -2.47 2.82
N ASN A 47 -1.37 -3.12 3.87
CA ASN A 47 -0.75 -4.43 3.76
C ASN A 47 -1.72 -5.47 3.20
N ASN A 48 -2.94 -5.54 3.75
CA ASN A 48 -3.96 -6.47 3.25
C ASN A 48 -4.35 -6.15 1.80
N ALA A 49 -4.49 -4.87 1.45
CA ALA A 49 -4.84 -4.44 0.10
C ALA A 49 -3.80 -4.91 -0.93
N LEU A 50 -2.51 -4.61 -0.68
CA LEU A 50 -1.43 -4.92 -1.61
C LEU A 50 -1.11 -6.42 -1.65
N HIS A 51 -1.17 -7.12 -0.51
CA HIS A 51 -0.97 -8.56 -0.46
C HIS A 51 -2.02 -9.33 -1.29
N ASP A 52 -3.29 -8.94 -1.20
CA ASP A 52 -4.34 -9.57 -2.00
C ASP A 52 -4.19 -9.32 -3.51
N LEU A 53 -3.70 -8.13 -3.89
CA LEU A 53 -3.39 -7.78 -5.28
C LEU A 53 -2.14 -8.48 -5.83
N ASN A 54 -1.28 -9.00 -4.96
CA ASN A 54 -0.06 -9.70 -5.37
C ASN A 54 -0.38 -11.02 -6.12
N LYS A 55 -1.56 -11.60 -5.89
CA LYS A 55 -2.04 -12.81 -6.61
C LYS A 55 -2.14 -12.59 -8.12
N ASP A 56 -2.46 -11.37 -8.53
CA ASP A 56 -2.66 -10.99 -9.93
C ASP A 56 -1.47 -10.17 -10.48
N GLY A 57 -0.37 -10.06 -9.73
CA GLY A 57 0.84 -9.33 -10.13
C GLY A 57 0.74 -7.79 -10.02
N HIS A 58 -0.34 -7.28 -9.42
CA HIS A 58 -0.58 -5.85 -9.21
C HIS A 58 -0.16 -5.36 -7.82
N GLY A 59 0.14 -6.28 -6.89
CA GLY A 59 0.51 -5.99 -5.50
C GLY A 59 2.00 -5.77 -5.29
N LEU A 60 2.33 -5.27 -4.10
CA LEU A 60 3.68 -5.15 -3.55
C LEU A 60 3.66 -5.64 -2.10
N GLU A 61 4.73 -6.27 -1.66
CA GLU A 61 4.88 -6.80 -0.30
C GLU A 61 5.54 -5.76 0.61
N LEU A 62 4.77 -5.15 1.53
CA LEU A 62 5.30 -4.12 2.45
C LEU A 62 6.42 -4.66 3.35
N GLY A 63 6.41 -5.97 3.65
CA GLY A 63 7.44 -6.65 4.42
C GLY A 63 8.74 -6.89 3.65
N ASN A 64 8.71 -6.83 2.32
CA ASN A 64 9.91 -6.88 1.50
C ASN A 64 10.59 -5.50 1.53
N VAL A 65 11.83 -5.46 2.02
CA VAL A 65 12.58 -4.20 2.15
C VAL A 65 12.74 -3.46 0.81
N GLU A 66 12.76 -4.16 -0.32
CA GLU A 66 12.87 -3.56 -1.64
C GLU A 66 11.55 -2.99 -2.18
N GLU A 67 10.42 -3.49 -1.68
CA GLU A 67 9.08 -3.12 -2.16
C GLU A 67 8.33 -2.19 -1.20
N GLY A 68 8.57 -2.29 0.11
CA GLY A 68 7.96 -1.43 1.13
C GLY A 68 8.95 -0.44 1.74
N TYR A 69 8.53 0.83 1.87
CA TYR A 69 9.29 1.84 2.59
C TYR A 69 8.39 2.63 3.56
N ASP A 70 8.48 2.28 4.85
CA ASP A 70 7.83 3.01 5.93
C ASP A 70 8.65 4.27 6.30
N ILE A 71 8.18 5.42 5.81
CA ILE A 71 8.74 6.73 6.08
C ILE A 71 8.61 7.07 7.57
N GLY A 72 7.51 6.69 8.22
CA GLY A 72 7.25 7.01 9.62
C GLY A 72 8.26 6.37 10.56
N ARG A 73 8.56 5.09 10.36
CA ARG A 73 9.59 4.38 11.15
C ARG A 73 11.01 4.87 10.89
N ARG A 74 11.30 5.37 9.69
CA ARG A 74 12.67 5.72 9.26
C ARG A 74 13.03 7.18 9.45
N LEU A 75 12.08 8.09 9.26
CA LEU A 75 12.26 9.54 9.40
C LEU A 75 11.61 10.11 10.67
N GLY A 76 10.54 9.48 11.17
CA GLY A 76 9.77 9.95 12.34
C GLY A 76 10.41 9.69 13.70
N ASN A 77 11.59 9.06 13.75
CA ASN A 77 12.40 8.87 14.97
C ASN A 77 13.39 10.03 15.17
N THR A 78 12.94 11.27 14.92
CA THR A 78 13.69 12.50 15.18
C THR A 78 13.07 13.31 16.31
#